data_AF-A0A9E4GPG9-F1
#
_entry.id   AF-A0A9E4GPG9-F1
#
_cell.length_a   1.000
_cell.length_b   1.000
_cell.length_c   1.000
_cell.angle_alpha   90.00
_cell.angle_beta   90.00
_cell.angle_gamma   90.00
#
_symmetry.space_group_name_H-M   'P 1'
#
loop_
_entity.id
_entity.type
_entity.pdbx_description
1 polymer ?
#
loop_
_entity_poly.entity_id
_entity_poly.type
_entity_poly.pdbx_seq_one_letter_code
_entity_poly.pdbx_strand_id
1 'polypeptide(L)' 'MNWNTLGPGEHAVRALADGVEFARTTVRVTTLGGEFLEGVRRTLVVPDFPHPGETTTLRWEESLQNFVIIP' A
#
# COMPACT_ATOMS: atom_id res chain seq x y z
N MET A 1 11.53 0.73 2.96
CA MET A 1 10.76 1.72 3.75
C MET A 1 9.39 1.12 4.02
N ASN A 2 8.99 0.96 5.27
CA ASN A 2 7.63 0.54 5.61
C ASN A 2 6.76 1.80 5.68
N TRP A 3 5.87 2.00 4.72
CA TRP A 3 5.03 3.20 4.66
C TRP A 3 3.91 3.18 5.70
N ASN A 4 3.58 2.01 6.27
CA ASN A 4 2.51 1.89 7.27
C ASN A 4 2.89 2.51 8.62
N THR A 5 4.18 2.73 8.92
CA THR A 5 4.60 3.41 10.17
C THR A 5 4.39 4.92 10.14
N LEU A 6 4.16 5.50 8.97
CA LEU A 6 3.93 6.94 8.83
C LEU A 6 2.49 7.33 9.20
N GLY A 7 1.56 6.38 9.29
CA GLY A 7 0.12 6.67 9.47
C GLY A 7 -0.52 7.28 8.21
N PRO A 8 -1.86 7.31 8.12
CA PRO A 8 -2.55 7.87 6.96
C PRO A 8 -2.34 9.39 6.89
N GLY A 9 -2.22 9.95 5.69
CA GLY A 9 -2.12 11.40 5.49
C GLY A 9 -1.00 11.81 4.54
N GLU A 10 -0.71 13.11 4.51
CA GLU A 10 0.36 13.68 3.70
C GLU A 10 1.69 13.69 4.46
N HIS A 11 2.72 13.19 3.80
CA HIS A 11 4.07 13.10 4.33
C HIS A 11 5.05 13.81 3.39
N ALA A 12 5.94 14.62 3.97
CA ALA A 12 7.02 15.26 3.21
C ALA A 12 8.23 14.33 3.14
N VAL A 13 8.67 14.00 1.93
CA VAL A 13 9.91 13.25 1.67
C VAL A 13 10.99 14.24 1.27
N ARG A 14 12.14 14.17 1.96
CA ARG A 14 13.32 14.99 1.70
C ARG A 14 14.47 14.09 1.27
N ALA A 15 15.12 14.44 0.17
CA ALA A 15 16.36 13.77 -0.27
C ALA A 15 17.55 14.65 0.15
N LEU A 16 18.48 14.04 0.90
CA LEU A 16 19.67 14.71 1.40
C LEU A 16 20.93 14.00 0.87
N ALA A 17 21.93 14.77 0.46
CA ALA A 17 23.28 14.32 0.19
C ALA A 17 24.22 15.08 1.14
N ASP A 18 25.02 14.35 1.92
CA ASP A 18 25.91 14.94 2.95
C ASP A 18 25.21 15.90 3.93
N GLY A 19 23.94 15.62 4.24
CA GLY A 19 23.10 16.46 5.11
C GLY A 19 22.52 17.70 4.43
N VAL A 20 22.83 17.94 3.16
CA VAL A 20 22.27 19.02 2.35
C VAL A 20 21.07 18.49 1.57
N GLU A 21 19.91 19.11 1.76
CA GLU A 21 18.70 18.78 1.00
C GLU A 21 18.83 19.27 -0.45
N PHE A 22 18.57 18.38 -1.40
CA PHE A 22 18.56 18.73 -2.84
C PHE A 22 17.23 18.44 -3.53
N ALA A 23 16.28 17.77 -2.86
CA ALA A 23 14.92 17.59 -3.37
C ALA A 23 13.91 17.40 -2.23
N ARG A 24 12.65 17.78 -2.50
CA ARG A 24 11.49 17.53 -1.65
C ARG A 24 10.24 17.21 -2.47
N THR A 25 9.39 16.35 -1.93
CA THR A 25 8.06 16.07 -2.49
C THR A 25 7.09 15.70 -1.37
N THR A 26 5.79 15.72 -1.68
CA THR A 26 4.74 15.25 -0.78
C THR A 26 4.20 13.91 -1.30
N VAL A 27 4.01 12.96 -0.40
CA VAL A 27 3.41 11.65 -0.69
C VAL A 27 2.18 11.49 0.20
N ARG A 28 1.09 10.98 -0.36
CA ARG A 28 -0.12 10.67 0.41
C ARG A 28 -0.13 9.18 0.75
N VAL A 29 -0.14 8.87 2.03
CA VAL A 29 -0.26 7.51 2.55
C VAL A 29 -1.73 7.22 2.83
N THR A 30 -2.26 6.18 2.19
CA THR A 30 -3.59 5.64 2.48
C THR A 30 -3.40 4.32 3.22
N THR A 31 -3.90 4.23 4.45
CA THR A 31 -3.89 3.00 5.24
C THR A 31 -5.32 2.54 5.51
N LEU A 32 -5.48 1.30 5.95
CA LEU A 32 -6.78 0.73 6.31
C LEU A 32 -7.17 1.01 7.78
N GLY A 33 -6.49 1.94 8.47
CA GLY A 33 -6.92 2.44 9.79
C GLY A 33 -6.27 1.82 11.03
N GLY A 34 -5.11 1.18 10.92
CA GLY A 34 -4.31 0.69 12.05
C GLY A 34 -2.88 0.33 11.63
N GLU A 35 -1.96 0.18 12.60
CA GLU A 35 -0.57 -0.26 12.32
C GLU A 35 -0.52 -1.73 11.86
N PHE A 36 -1.42 -2.55 12.40
CA PHE A 36 -1.64 -3.94 12.02
C PHE A 36 -3.12 -4.28 12.22
N LEU A 37 -3.79 -4.71 11.15
CA LEU A 37 -5.18 -5.15 11.18
C LEU A 37 -5.25 -6.63 11.53
N GLU A 38 -6.11 -6.97 12.49
CA GLU A 38 -6.31 -8.35 12.96
C GLU A 38 -7.75 -8.81 12.74
N GLY A 39 -7.92 -10.09 12.39
CA GLY A 39 -9.22 -10.73 12.20
C GLY A 39 -9.96 -10.30 10.92
N VAL A 40 -9.33 -9.48 10.08
CA VAL A 40 -9.93 -8.96 8.85
C VAL A 40 -9.83 -10.00 7.74
N ARG A 41 -10.90 -10.19 6.96
CA ARG A 41 -10.93 -11.13 5.84
C ARG A 41 -11.71 -10.53 4.68
N ARG A 42 -11.15 -10.63 3.48
CA ARG A 42 -11.84 -10.26 2.24
C ARG A 42 -11.23 -11.00 1.06
N THR A 43 -12.10 -11.45 0.17
CA THR A 43 -11.75 -11.86 -1.20
C THR A 43 -12.51 -10.94 -2.15
N LEU A 44 -11.85 -10.50 -3.21
CA LEU A 44 -12.45 -9.65 -4.23
C LEU A 44 -12.00 -10.11 -5.61
N VAL A 45 -12.87 -9.87 -6.60
CA VAL A 45 -12.59 -10.14 -8.00
C VAL A 45 -12.38 -8.81 -8.70
N VAL A 46 -11.28 -8.68 -9.43
CA VAL A 46 -10.96 -7.54 -10.29
C VAL A 46 -11.17 -7.99 -11.74
N PRO A 47 -12.31 -7.63 -12.36
CA PRO A 47 -12.55 -7.94 -13.77
C PRO A 47 -11.66 -7.07 -14.66
N ASP A 48 -11.43 -7.55 -15.88
CA ASP A 48 -10.68 -6.88 -16.95
C ASP A 48 -9.26 -6.44 -16.54
N PHE A 49 -8.60 -7.25 -15.71
CA PHE A 49 -7.26 -6.97 -15.19
C PHE A 49 -6.34 -8.20 -15.21
N PRO A 50 -5.07 -8.06 -15.65
CA PRO A 50 -4.44 -6.82 -16.14
C PRO A 50 -4.86 -6.40 -17.56
N HIS A 51 -5.50 -7.28 -18.34
CA HIS A 51 -6.03 -6.96 -19.66
C HIS A 51 -7.56 -7.15 -19.74
N PRO A 52 -8.25 -6.48 -20.68
CA PRO A 52 -9.67 -6.74 -20.94
C PRO A 52 -9.95 -8.22 -21.20
N GLY A 53 -10.98 -8.76 -20.56
CA GLY A 53 -11.35 -10.18 -20.61
C GLY A 53 -10.61 -11.09 -19.63
N GLU A 54 -9.56 -10.60 -18.95
CA GLU A 54 -8.88 -11.33 -17.87
C GLU A 54 -9.50 -11.01 -16.52
N THR A 55 -9.42 -11.95 -15.57
CA THR A 55 -9.94 -11.74 -14.22
C THR A 55 -8.88 -12.09 -13.20
N THR A 56 -8.62 -11.16 -12.28
CA THR A 56 -7.69 -11.35 -11.17
C THR A 56 -8.47 -11.47 -9.87
N THR A 57 -8.23 -12.54 -9.11
CA THR A 57 -8.78 -12.69 -7.76
C THR A 57 -7.75 -12.25 -6.74
N LEU A 58 -8.14 -11.33 -5.85
CA LEU A 58 -7.32 -10.89 -4.74
C LEU A 58 -7.89 -11.36 -3.41
N ARG A 59 -7.02 -11.71 -2.47
CA ARG A 59 -7.38 -12.07 -1.10
C ARG A 59 -6.55 -11.29 -0.09
N TRP A 60 -7.19 -10.79 0.96
CA TRP A 60 -6.52 -10.20 2.10
C TRP A 60 -5.66 -11.25 2.80
N GLU A 61 -4.37 -10.96 2.96
CA GLU A 61 -3.40 -11.75 3.70
C GLU A 61 -2.92 -10.93 4.89
N GLU A 62 -3.39 -11.29 6.07
CA GLU A 62 -3.19 -10.54 7.32
C GLU A 62 -1.71 -10.46 7.70
N SER A 63 -0.96 -11.55 7.49
CA SER A 63 0.48 -11.59 7.75
C SER A 63 1.28 -10.60 6.90
N LEU A 64 0.75 -10.22 5.73
CA LEU A 64 1.35 -9.27 4.80
C LEU A 64 0.71 -7.87 4.86
N GLN A 65 -0.38 -7.72 5.62
CA GLN A 65 -1.21 -6.50 5.66
C GLN A 65 -1.55 -5.99 4.26
N ASN A 66 -1.87 -6.91 3.34
CA ASN A 66 -2.11 -6.57 1.94
C ASN A 66 -3.02 -7.58 1.24
N PHE A 67 -3.51 -7.22 0.06
CA PHE A 67 -4.15 -8.13 -0.87
C PHE A 67 -3.10 -8.83 -1.75
N VAL A 68 -3.16 -10.16 -1.80
CA VAL A 68 -2.34 -11.00 -2.70
C VAL A 68 -3.19 -11.57 -3.83
N ILE A 69 -2.57 -11.76 -5.00
CA ILE A 69 -3.19 -12.50 -6.10
C ILE A 69 -3.24 -13.97 -5.72
N ILE A 70 -4.41 -14.59 -5.88
CA ILE A 70 -4.59 -16.03 -5.66
C ILE A 70 -4.99 -16.73 -6.97
N PRO A 71 -4.60 -18.01 -7.15
CA PRO A 71 -5.01 -18.81 -8.31
C PRO A 71 -6.53 -18.99 -8.40
#